data_AF-A0A8I1Y7J7-F1
#
_entry.id   AF-A0A8I1Y7J7-F1
#
_cell.length_a   1.000
_cell.length_b   1.000
_cell.length_c   1.000
_cell.angle_alpha   90.00
_cell.angle_beta   90.00
_cell.angle_gamma   90.00
#
_symmetry.space_group_name_H-M   'P 1'
#
loop_
_entity.id
_entity.type
_entity.pdbx_description
1 polymer ?
#
loop_
_entity_poly.entity_id
_entity_poly.type
_entity_poly.pdbx_seq_one_letter_code
_entity_poly.pdbx_strand_id
1 'polypeptide(L)'
;MEKGGRVPLVRKLAELVSREWQTAAEIQRMSGGETPEVAKTLDRLWEGGLIERETLDIGIGARRKGGGAQLRRIRYMRRMSKP
;
A
#
# COMPACT_ATOMS: atom_id res chain seq x y z
N MET A 1 8.07 -13.09 -32.66
CA MET A 1 8.67 -12.65 -31.39
C MET A 1 7.54 -12.21 -30.47
N GLU A 2 6.97 -13.16 -29.72
CA GLU A 2 5.85 -12.86 -28.83
C GLU A 2 6.34 -12.20 -27.54
N LYS A 3 5.64 -11.13 -27.18
CA LYS A 3 5.98 -10.18 -26.11
C LYS A 3 6.06 -10.90 -24.77
N GLY A 4 7.19 -10.75 -24.07
CA GLY A 4 7.36 -11.22 -22.70
C GLY A 4 6.16 -10.84 -21.84
N GLY A 5 5.53 -11.85 -21.24
CA GLY A 5 4.26 -11.72 -20.54
C GLY A 5 4.37 -10.73 -19.38
N ARG A 6 3.88 -9.50 -19.60
CA ARG A 6 3.65 -8.56 -18.50
C ARG A 6 2.53 -9.15 -17.65
N VAL A 7 2.89 -9.71 -16.50
CA VAL A 7 1.92 -10.01 -15.44
C VAL A 7 1.17 -8.71 -15.13
N PRO A 8 -0.18 -8.69 -15.20
CA PRO A 8 -0.95 -7.50 -14.88
C PRO A 8 -0.57 -6.96 -13.50
N LEU A 9 -0.40 -5.63 -13.38
CA LEU A 9 0.05 -4.98 -12.13
C LEU A 9 -0.81 -5.39 -10.93
N VAL A 10 -2.12 -5.58 -11.12
CA VAL A 10 -3.05 -6.10 -10.11
C VAL A 10 -2.60 -7.44 -9.53
N ARG A 11 -2.27 -8.41 -10.39
CA ARG A 11 -1.81 -9.74 -9.95
C ARG A 11 -0.44 -9.66 -9.30
N LYS A 12 0.46 -8.85 -9.89
CA LYS A 12 1.80 -8.61 -9.34
C LYS A 12 1.72 -8.02 -7.92
N LEU A 13 0.87 -7.01 -7.69
CA LEU A 13 0.73 -6.40 -6.37
C LEU A 13 0.02 -7.30 -5.37
N ALA A 14 -1.00 -8.06 -5.78
CA ALA A 14 -1.63 -9.06 -4.91
C ALA A 14 -0.61 -10.09 -4.38
N GLU A 15 0.34 -10.49 -5.24
CA GLU A 15 1.42 -11.41 -4.89
C GLU A 15 2.56 -10.74 -4.08
N LEU A 16 2.84 -9.45 -4.30
CA LEU A 16 3.90 -8.70 -3.61
C LEU A 16 3.51 -8.20 -2.22
N VAL A 17 2.24 -7.91 -1.97
CA VAL A 17 1.79 -7.45 -0.65
C VAL A 17 2.02 -8.58 0.35
N SER A 18 2.85 -8.28 1.37
CA SER A 18 3.27 -9.18 2.43
C SER A 18 2.15 -9.49 3.42
N ARG A 19 2.37 -10.49 4.28
CA ARG A 19 1.59 -10.69 5.52
C ARG A 19 1.97 -9.69 6.62
N GLU A 20 2.98 -8.87 6.39
CA GLU A 20 3.36 -7.75 7.24
C GLU A 20 2.79 -6.44 6.69
N TRP A 21 2.55 -5.47 7.58
CA TRP A 21 2.05 -4.15 7.20
C TRP A 21 3.11 -3.34 6.46
N GLN A 22 2.78 -2.90 5.24
CA GLN A 22 3.67 -2.14 4.37
C GLN A 22 2.99 -0.88 3.83
N THR A 23 3.74 0.18 3.64
CA THR A 23 3.28 1.41 2.99
C THR A 23 3.26 1.27 1.47
N ALA A 24 2.48 2.11 0.79
CA ALA A 24 2.48 2.16 -0.68
C ALA A 24 3.88 2.44 -1.26
N ALA A 25 4.71 3.22 -0.57
CA ALA A 25 6.08 3.51 -1.01
C ALA A 25 7.01 2.30 -0.90
N GLU A 26 6.85 1.44 0.10
CA GLU A 26 7.59 0.18 0.21
C GLU A 26 7.16 -0.80 -0.89
N ILE A 27 5.86 -0.93 -1.12
CA ILE A 27 5.31 -1.78 -2.19
C ILE A 27 5.73 -1.27 -3.57
N GLN A 28 5.71 0.04 -3.78
CA GLN A 28 6.13 0.67 -5.03
C GLN A 28 7.60 0.37 -5.34
N ARG A 29 8.50 0.51 -4.36
CA ARG A 29 9.93 0.18 -4.51
C ARG A 29 10.16 -1.27 -4.94
N MET A 30 9.38 -2.22 -4.43
CA MET A 30 9.48 -3.63 -4.82
C MET A 30 8.86 -3.91 -6.20
N SER A 31 7.75 -3.23 -6.53
CA SER A 31 7.03 -3.46 -7.78
C SER A 31 7.67 -2.81 -9.00
N GLY A 32 8.47 -1.74 -8.81
CA GLY A 32 9.03 -0.93 -9.90
C GLY A 32 7.99 -0.18 -10.74
N GLY A 33 6.73 -0.09 -10.27
CA GLY A 33 5.66 0.63 -10.94
C GLY A 33 5.65 2.14 -10.63
N GLU A 34 4.91 2.90 -11.42
CA GLU A 34 4.68 4.32 -11.15
C GLU A 34 3.82 4.50 -9.89
N THR A 35 4.21 5.44 -9.03
CA THR A 35 3.57 5.66 -7.73
C THR A 35 2.04 5.83 -7.80
N PRO A 36 1.47 6.60 -8.75
CA PRO A 36 0.01 6.74 -8.85
C PRO A 36 -0.70 5.45 -9.26
N GLU A 37 -0.07 4.63 -10.10
CA GLU A 37 -0.65 3.37 -10.58
C GLU A 37 -0.64 2.31 -9.48
N VAL A 38 0.44 2.26 -8.69
CA VAL A 38 0.55 1.40 -7.51
C VAL A 38 -0.52 1.74 -6.48
N ALA A 39 -0.71 3.03 -6.17
CA ALA A 39 -1.73 3.47 -5.22
C ALA A 39 -3.15 3.08 -5.67
N LYS A 40 -3.52 3.40 -6.92
CA LYS A 40 -4.82 3.01 -7.50
C LYS A 40 -5.05 1.50 -7.46
N THR A 41 -4.00 0.73 -7.72
CA THR A 41 -4.10 -0.73 -7.71
C THR A 41 -4.27 -1.27 -6.30
N LEU A 42 -3.58 -0.71 -5.30
CA LEU A 42 -3.78 -1.07 -3.89
C LEU A 42 -5.19 -0.75 -3.41
N ASP A 43 -5.75 0.42 -3.78
CA ASP A 43 -7.14 0.76 -3.45
C ASP A 43 -8.12 -0.27 -4.04
N ARG A 44 -7.96 -0.66 -5.31
CA ARG A 44 -8.79 -1.70 -5.95
C ARG A 44 -8.69 -3.06 -5.25
N LEU A 45 -7.48 -3.46 -4.83
CA LEU A 45 -7.27 -4.72 -4.12
C LEU A 45 -7.93 -4.69 -2.73
N TRP A 46 -7.92 -3.54 -2.06
CA TRP A 46 -8.57 -3.36 -0.78
C TRP A 46 -10.09 -3.37 -0.91
N GLU A 47 -10.65 -2.62 -1.87
CA GLU A 47 -12.08 -2.64 -2.19
C GLU A 47 -12.57 -4.05 -2.56
N GLY A 48 -11.74 -4.81 -3.29
CA GLY A 48 -11.98 -6.21 -3.63
C GLY A 48 -11.79 -7.20 -2.45
N GLY A 49 -11.40 -6.72 -1.28
CA GLY A 49 -11.23 -7.54 -0.07
C GLY A 49 -10.08 -8.54 -0.14
N LEU A 50 -9.07 -8.31 -0.99
CA LEU A 50 -7.87 -9.16 -1.12
C LEU A 50 -6.74 -8.73 -0.18
N ILE A 51 -6.75 -7.46 0.23
CA ILE A 51 -5.81 -6.90 1.19
C ILE A 51 -6.57 -6.12 2.25
N GLU A 52 -5.97 -5.99 3.43
CA GLU A 52 -6.41 -5.10 4.50
C GLU A 52 -5.72 -3.75 4.35
N ARG A 53 -6.39 -2.67 4.80
CA ARG A 53 -5.88 -1.31 4.81
C ARG A 53 -6.07 -0.72 6.20
N GLU A 54 -5.01 -0.09 6.71
CA GLU A 54 -5.03 0.62 7.98
C GLU A 54 -4.59 2.07 7.77
N THR A 55 -5.23 3.00 8.47
CA THR A 55 -4.78 4.39 8.55
C THR A 55 -4.33 4.68 9.98
N LEU A 56 -3.08 5.11 10.12
CA LEU A 56 -2.50 5.56 11.38
C LEU A 56 -2.40 7.08 11.39
N ASP A 57 -3.04 7.70 12.39
CA ASP A 57 -2.83 9.10 12.72
C ASP A 57 -1.61 9.23 13.64
N ILE A 58 -0.58 9.92 13.15
CA ILE A 58 0.65 10.22 13.87
C ILE A 58 0.60 11.69 14.27
N GLY A 59 0.31 11.93 15.54
CA GLY A 59 0.41 13.26 16.12
C GLY A 59 1.88 13.65 16.33
N ILE A 60 2.36 14.66 15.61
CA ILE A 60 3.66 15.26 15.89
C ILE A 60 3.45 16.35 16.94
N GLY A 61 3.83 16.07 18.18
CA GLY A 61 3.74 17.00 19.29
C GLY A 61 4.61 18.23 19.06
N ALA A 62 3.98 19.38 18.83
CA ALA A 62 4.68 20.66 18.81
C ALA A 62 4.95 21.12 20.24
N ARG A 63 6.14 20.82 20.77
CA ARG A 63 6.66 21.61 21.88
C ARG A 63 6.92 23.03 21.35
N ARG A 64 6.16 23.98 21.91
CA ARG A 64 6.14 25.44 21.73
C ARG A 64 5.15 25.95 20.68
N LYS A 65 4.14 26.66 21.20
CA LYS A 65 3.31 27.68 20.55
C LYS A 65 2.81 27.32 19.14
N GLY A 66 1.77 26.49 19.09
CA GLY A 66 0.73 26.63 18.05
C GLY A 66 0.95 25.96 16.69
N GLY A 67 1.60 24.80 16.61
CA GLY A 67 1.79 24.15 15.31
C GLY A 67 2.04 22.65 15.37
N GLY A 68 1.13 21.88 15.98
CA GLY A 68 1.17 20.43 15.85
C GLY A 68 0.77 20.02 14.43
N ALA A 69 1.56 19.17 13.78
CA ALA A 69 1.19 18.56 12.51
C ALA A 69 0.61 17.16 12.77
N GLN A 70 -0.54 16.86 12.19
CA GLN A 70 -1.09 15.50 12.16
C GLN A 70 -0.69 14.87 10.83
N LEU A 71 0.15 13.84 10.88
CA LEU A 71 0.49 13.04 9.71
C LEU A 71 -0.42 11.82 9.66
N ARG A 72 -0.89 11.46 8.46
CA ARG A 72 -1.60 10.20 8.21
C ARG A 72 -0.69 9.24 7.47
N ARG A 73 -0.53 8.04 8.00
CA ARG A 73 0.20 6.95 7.34
C ARG A 73 -0.77 5.83 6.99
N ILE A 74 -0.85 5.49 5.71
CA ILE A 74 -1.64 4.36 5.23
C ILE A 74 -0.73 3.14 5.08
N ARG A 75 -1.18 2.00 5.56
CA ARG A 75 -0.50 0.71 5.43
C ARG A 75 -1.45 -0.34 4.86
N TYR A 76 -0.86 -1.31 4.20
CA TYR A 76 -1.54 -2.41 3.51
C TYR A 76 -0.92 -3.73 3.95
N MET A 77 -1.73 -4.78 4.00
CA MET A 77 -1.30 -6.14 4.34
C MET A 77 -2.17 -7.13 3.59
N ARG A 78 -1.63 -8.28 3.20
CA ARG A 78 -2.41 -9.33 2.55
C ARG A 78 -3.48 -9.80 3.52
N ARG A 79 -4.72 -9.91 3.03
CA ARG A 79 -5.79 -10.48 3.82
C ARG A 79 -5.48 -11.94 4.08
N MET A 80 -5.40 -12.32 5.34
CA MET A 80 -5.32 -13.72 5.71
C MET A 80 -6.73 -14.30 5.58
N SER A 81 -6.96 -15.09 4.54
CA SER A 81 -8.07 -16.03 4.55
C SER A 81 -7.92 -16.86 5.83
N LYS A 82 -8.94 -16.87 6.69
CA LYS A 82 -8.98 -17.85 7.79
C LYS A 82 -8.84 -19.25 7.16
N PRO A 83 -8.07 -20.16 7.79
CA PRO A 83 -8.01 -21.55 7.34
C PRO A 83 -9.39 -22.18 7.30
#